data_AF-A0A3B8PQG6-F1
#
_entry.id   AF-A0A3B8PQG6-F1
#
_cell.length_a   1.000
_cell.length_b   1.000
_cell.length_c   1.000
_cell.angle_alpha   90.00
_cell.angle_beta   90.00
_cell.angle_gamma   90.00
#
_symmetry.space_group_name_H-M   'P 1'
#
loop_
_entity.id
_entity.type
_entity.pdbx_description
1 polymer ?
#
loop_
_entity_poly.entity_id
_entity_poly.type
_entity_poly.pdbx_seq_one_letter_code
_entity_poly.pdbx_strand_id
1 'polypeptide(L)' 'MMRRVVVTGISVVSPLGCEISEFWDRLCTGKSDIVPLRRFDVDGF' A
#
# COMPACT_ATOMS: atom_id res chain seq x y z
N MET A 1 -24.97 -2.08 -25.74
CA MET A 1 -24.05 -3.11 -25.20
C MET A 1 -22.92 -2.41 -24.46
N MET A 2 -22.56 -2.85 -23.26
CA MET A 2 -21.45 -2.23 -22.49
C MET A 2 -20.10 -2.83 -22.88
N ARG A 3 -19.10 -1.97 -23.06
CA ARG A 3 -17.72 -2.39 -23.40
C ARG A 3 -17.03 -2.90 -22.13
N ARG A 4 -16.53 -4.14 -22.16
CA ARG A 4 -15.76 -4.71 -21.03
C ARG A 4 -14.35 -4.11 -21.04
N VAL A 5 -13.96 -3.53 -19.92
CA VAL A 5 -12.62 -2.97 -19.69
C VAL A 5 -11.98 -3.77 -18.56
N VAL A 6 -10.69 -4.06 -18.69
CA VAL A 6 -9.91 -4.84 -17.72
C VAL A 6 -8.63 -4.11 -17.34
N VAL A 7 -8.10 -4.43 -16.17
CA VAL A 7 -6.78 -3.99 -15.72
C VAL A 7 -5.74 -4.98 -16.27
N THR A 8 -4.79 -4.49 -17.05
CA THR A 8 -3.74 -5.32 -17.68
C THR A 8 -2.39 -5.27 -16.95
N GLY A 9 -2.27 -4.41 -15.93
CA GLY A 9 -1.07 -4.27 -15.13
C GLY A 9 -1.33 -3.38 -13.92
N ILE A 10 -0.55 -3.60 -12.86
CA ILE A 10 -0.59 -2.83 -11.62
C ILE A 10 0.85 -2.62 -11.11
N SER A 11 1.07 -1.51 -10.43
CA SER A 11 2.25 -1.25 -9.63
C SER A 11 1.83 -0.56 -8.33
N VAL A 12 2.65 -0.67 -7.29
CA VAL A 12 2.32 -0.15 -5.95
C VAL A 12 3.55 0.45 -5.28
N VAL A 13 3.34 1.56 -4.59
CA VAL A 13 4.28 2.14 -3.63
C VAL A 13 3.48 2.44 -2.37
N SER A 14 3.74 1.68 -1.32
CA SER A 14 2.96 1.69 -0.08
C SER A 14 3.86 1.39 1.12
N PRO A 15 3.52 1.86 2.33
CA PRO A 15 4.16 1.36 3.56
C PRO A 15 4.11 -0.16 3.69
N LEU A 16 3.09 -0.81 3.11
CA LEU A 16 2.92 -2.26 3.05
C LEU A 16 3.86 -2.97 2.06
N GLY A 17 4.75 -2.26 1.37
CA GLY A 17 5.69 -2.81 0.41
C GLY A 17 5.58 -2.18 -0.98
N CYS A 18 6.64 -2.36 -1.78
CA CYS A 18 6.72 -1.91 -3.17
C CYS A 18 6.66 -3.07 -4.18
N GLU A 19 6.68 -4.31 -3.70
CA GLU A 19 6.49 -5.52 -4.50
C GLU A 19 5.04 -5.98 -4.40
N ILE A 20 4.44 -6.36 -5.54
CA ILE A 20 3.00 -6.68 -5.62
C ILE A 20 2.63 -7.87 -4.72
N SER A 21 3.46 -8.91 -4.69
CA SER A 21 3.22 -10.12 -3.90
C SER A 21 3.26 -9.84 -2.39
N GLU A 22 4.26 -9.10 -1.93
CA GLU A 22 4.40 -8.68 -0.53
C GLU A 22 3.25 -7.76 -0.12
N PHE A 23 2.94 -6.75 -0.94
CA PHE A 23 1.84 -5.83 -0.70
C PHE A 23 0.52 -6.57 -0.54
N TRP A 24 0.22 -7.52 -1.44
CA TRP A 24 -1.02 -8.29 -1.41
C TRP A 24 -1.12 -9.18 -0.17
N ASP A 25 -0.06 -9.93 0.16
CA ASP A 25 -0.03 -10.80 1.34
C ASP A 25 -0.25 -10.00 2.63
N ARG A 26 0.49 -8.90 2.81
CA ARG A 26 0.38 -8.03 3.99
C ARG A 26 -0.99 -7.37 4.09
N LEU A 27 -1.58 -6.95 2.96
CA LEU A 27 -2.92 -6.39 2.92
C LEU A 27 -3.97 -7.44 3.31
N CYS A 28 -3.92 -8.64 2.73
CA CYS A 28 -4.86 -9.72 3.00
C CYS A 28 -4.77 -10.27 4.43
N THR A 29 -3.56 -10.26 5.01
CA THR A 29 -3.34 -10.67 6.41
C THR A 29 -3.68 -9.56 7.42
N GLY A 30 -4.07 -8.37 6.96
CA GLY A 30 -4.43 -7.25 7.83
C GLY A 30 -3.24 -6.66 8.59
N LYS A 31 -2.02 -6.76 8.04
CA LYS A 31 -0.82 -6.18 8.64
C LYS A 31 -0.91 -4.65 8.63
N SER A 32 -0.51 -4.02 9.74
CA SER A 32 -0.37 -2.57 9.86
C SER A 32 1.11 -2.19 9.82
N ASP A 33 1.47 -1.29 8.89
CA ASP A 33 2.81 -0.67 8.82
C ASP A 33 2.76 0.80 9.30
N ILE A 34 1.79 1.14 10.14
CA ILE A 34 1.76 2.43 10.85
C ILE A 34 2.89 2.43 11.87
N VAL A 35 3.77 3.43 11.77
CA VAL A 35 4.94 3.60 12.63
C VAL A 35 5.09 5.07 13.01
N PRO A 36 5.82 5.39 14.10
CA PRO A 36 6.16 6.76 14.44
C PRO A 36 6.84 7.49 13.28
N LEU A 37 6.54 8.77 13.12
CA LEU A 37 7.11 9.58 12.06
C LEU A 37 8.63 9.72 12.28
N ARG A 38 9.44 9.41 11.26
CA ARG A 38 10.91 9.52 11.34
C ARG A 38 11.48 10.70 10.56
N ARG A 39 10.66 11.35 9.75
CA ARG A 39 11.12 12.39 8.82
C ARG A 39 11.22 13.77 9.49
N PHE A 40 10.35 14.05 10.45
CA PHE A 40 10.36 15.26 11.25
C PHE A 40 9.66 14.98 12.58
N ASP A 41 9.97 15.81 13.58
CA ASP A 41 9.29 15.77 14.88
C ASP A 41 7.93 16.43 14.77
N VAL A 42 6.91 15.76 15.31
CA VAL A 42 5.52 16.22 15.36
C VAL A 42 5.00 16.33 16.79
N ASP A 43 5.85 16.07 17.79
CA ASP A 43 5.45 16.15 19.17
C ASP A 43 5.15 17.61 19.55
N GLY A 44 4.01 17.85 20.18
CA GLY A 44 3.62 19.18 20.68
C GLY A 44 3.00 20.13 19.65
N PHE A 45 2.69 19.67 18.44
CA PHE A 45 1.81 20.37 17.48
C PHE A 45 0.32 20.07 17.72
#